data_AF-A0A485JCW4-F1
#
_entry.id   AF-A0A485JCW4-F1
#
_cell.length_a   1.000
_cell.length_b   1.000
_cell.length_c   1.000
_cell.angle_alpha   90.00
_cell.angle_beta   90.00
_cell.angle_gamma   90.00
#
_symmetry.space_group_name_H-M   'P 1'
#
loop_
_entity.id
_entity.type
_entity.pdbx_description
1 polymer ?
#
loop_
_entity_poly.entity_id
_entity_poly.type
_entity_poly.pdbx_seq_one_letter_code
_entity_poly.pdbx_strand_id
1 'polypeptide(L)'
;MTWAPMVDVSRDPRWGRASEGFGEDTYLTSTMGKTMVEAMQGKSPADRYSVMTSVKHFAAYGAVEGGKEYNTVDMSPQRLFNDYMPPYKAGLDAGSGAVMVALNSLNGTPATSDSWLLKDVLRDQWGFKGITVSDHGAIKELIKHGTAADPEDAVRVALKSGINMSMSDEYYSKYLPGLIKSGKVTMAELDDAARHVLNVKYDMGLFNDPYSHLGPKESDPVDTNAESRLHRKEAREVARESLVLLKNRLETLPLKKSATIAVVGPLADSKRDVMGSWSAAGVADQSVTVLTGIKNAVGENGKVLYAKGANVTSDKGIIDFLNQYEEAVKVDPRSPQEMIDEAVQTAKQSDVVVAVVGEAQGMAHEASSRTDITIPQSQRDLIAALKATGKPLVLVLMNGRPLALVKEDQQADAILETWFAGTEGGNAIADVLFGDYNPSASCRCPSRVLSGRSRCTTAI
;
A
#
# COMPACT_ATOMS: atom_id res chain seq x y z
N MET A 1 -5.36 -17.37 -6.22
CA MET A 1 -4.01 -16.77 -6.13
C MET A 1 -4.15 -15.29 -5.84
N THR A 2 -3.23 -14.70 -5.10
CA THR A 2 -3.16 -13.26 -4.83
C THR A 2 -1.80 -12.70 -5.25
N TRP A 3 -1.76 -11.46 -5.76
CA TRP A 3 -0.52 -10.74 -6.06
C TRP A 3 0.02 -10.05 -4.82
N ALA A 4 0.40 -10.87 -3.84
CA ALA A 4 0.92 -10.49 -2.55
C ALA A 4 1.84 -11.61 -2.02
N PRO A 5 2.74 -11.31 -1.06
CA PRO A 5 3.03 -9.98 -0.52
C PRO A 5 3.88 -9.11 -1.44
N MET A 6 3.72 -7.78 -1.33
CA MET A 6 4.68 -6.81 -1.83
C MET A 6 5.82 -6.70 -0.81
N VAL A 7 7.06 -6.93 -1.22
CA VAL A 7 8.22 -7.03 -0.33
C VAL A 7 9.39 -6.16 -0.79
N ASP A 8 9.11 -5.15 -1.60
CA ASP A 8 10.12 -4.21 -2.06
C ASP A 8 10.58 -3.35 -0.88
N VAL A 9 11.89 -3.39 -0.59
CA VAL A 9 12.50 -2.45 0.34
C VAL A 9 12.43 -1.05 -0.27
N SER A 10 11.88 -0.08 0.48
CA SER A 10 11.77 1.31 0.04
C SER A 10 12.51 2.24 1.00
N ARG A 11 13.35 3.10 0.44
CA ARG A 11 14.12 4.13 1.17
C ARG A 11 13.83 5.55 0.66
N ASP A 12 12.87 5.68 -0.26
CA ASP A 12 12.48 6.97 -0.84
C ASP A 12 11.00 7.25 -0.54
N PRO A 13 10.68 8.14 0.41
CA PRO A 13 9.29 8.39 0.82
C PRO A 13 8.47 9.04 -0.29
N ARG A 14 9.10 9.54 -1.37
CA ARG A 14 8.39 10.14 -2.50
C ARG A 14 7.61 9.11 -3.31
N TRP A 15 8.02 7.84 -3.28
CA TRP A 15 7.41 6.80 -4.07
C TRP A 15 5.98 6.49 -3.62
N GLY A 16 5.06 6.38 -4.59
CA GLY A 16 3.63 6.15 -4.38
C GLY A 16 3.31 4.84 -3.65
N ARG A 17 4.08 3.79 -3.96
CA ARG A 17 3.85 2.42 -3.49
C ARG A 17 4.56 2.07 -2.20
N ALA A 18 5.16 3.05 -1.52
CA ALA A 18 5.73 2.85 -0.20
C ALA A 18 4.69 2.31 0.81
N SER A 19 3.40 2.56 0.57
CA SER A 19 2.25 2.06 1.33
C SER A 19 2.05 0.55 1.25
N GLU A 20 2.54 -0.10 0.19
CA GLU A 20 2.30 -1.54 -0.05
C GLU A 20 3.32 -2.43 0.66
N GLY A 21 4.50 -1.89 0.97
CA GLY A 21 5.63 -2.62 1.54
C GLY A 21 5.71 -2.56 3.06
N PHE A 22 6.80 -3.09 3.61
CA PHE A 22 7.03 -3.17 5.06
C PHE A 22 8.06 -2.17 5.60
N GLY A 23 8.52 -1.24 4.76
CA GLY A 23 9.46 -0.17 5.12
C GLY A 23 10.86 -0.35 4.51
N GLU A 24 11.88 0.10 5.23
CA GLU A 24 13.25 0.20 4.70
C GLU A 24 14.21 -0.88 5.16
N ASP A 25 13.82 -1.64 6.19
CA ASP A 25 14.69 -2.64 6.81
C ASP A 25 14.54 -4.00 6.13
N THR A 26 15.67 -4.55 5.72
CA THR A 26 15.74 -5.82 4.98
C THR A 26 15.29 -7.00 5.84
N TYR A 27 15.69 -7.05 7.12
CA TYR A 27 15.38 -8.16 8.00
C TYR A 27 13.89 -8.23 8.33
N LEU A 28 13.31 -7.09 8.70
CA LEU A 28 11.89 -6.97 8.99
C LEU A 28 11.05 -7.26 7.76
N THR A 29 11.40 -6.68 6.60
CA THR A 29 10.67 -6.94 5.35
C THR A 29 10.74 -8.42 4.96
N SER A 30 11.88 -9.08 5.16
CA SER A 30 12.02 -10.53 4.92
C SER A 30 11.14 -11.36 5.87
N THR A 31 11.12 -10.98 7.15
CA THR A 31 10.32 -11.67 8.17
C THR A 31 8.81 -11.52 7.90
N MET A 32 8.36 -10.31 7.60
CA MET A 32 6.97 -10.02 7.24
C MET A 32 6.55 -10.71 5.94
N GLY A 33 7.39 -10.66 4.90
CA GLY A 33 7.14 -11.33 3.62
C GLY A 33 6.99 -12.84 3.77
N LYS A 34 7.91 -13.47 4.50
CA LYS A 34 7.81 -14.89 4.86
C LYS A 34 6.50 -15.20 5.61
N THR A 35 6.19 -14.39 6.62
CA THR A 35 5.01 -14.59 7.49
C THR A 35 3.72 -14.50 6.68
N MET A 36 3.61 -13.53 5.77
CA MET A 36 2.46 -13.38 4.88
C MET A 36 2.27 -14.58 3.95
N VAL A 37 3.37 -15.12 3.39
CA VAL A 37 3.31 -16.32 2.55
C VAL A 37 2.84 -17.53 3.35
N GLU A 38 3.43 -17.78 4.52
CA GLU A 38 3.04 -18.91 5.38
C GLU A 38 1.58 -18.78 5.85
N ALA A 39 1.13 -17.58 6.20
CA ALA A 39 -0.24 -17.33 6.64
C ALA A 39 -1.27 -17.51 5.51
N MET A 40 -0.98 -17.05 4.29
CA MET A 40 -1.90 -17.14 3.16
C MET A 40 -1.98 -18.54 2.55
N GLN A 41 -0.86 -19.25 2.47
CA GLN A 41 -0.83 -20.59 1.88
C GLN A 41 -1.10 -21.71 2.89
N GLY A 42 -1.00 -21.42 4.20
CA GLY A 42 -1.23 -22.38 5.26
C GLY A 42 -0.33 -23.60 5.12
N LYS A 43 -0.89 -24.80 5.33
CA LYS A 43 -0.15 -26.07 5.17
C LYS A 43 -0.01 -26.49 3.71
N SER A 44 -1.02 -26.17 2.90
CA SER A 44 -1.06 -26.49 1.48
C SER A 44 -1.87 -25.44 0.72
N PRO A 45 -1.39 -24.98 -0.45
CA PRO A 45 -2.17 -24.08 -1.29
C PRO A 45 -3.37 -24.77 -1.98
N ALA A 46 -3.50 -26.09 -1.87
CA ALA A 46 -4.70 -26.84 -2.28
C ALA A 46 -5.82 -26.82 -1.22
N ASP A 47 -5.52 -26.40 0.02
CA ASP A 47 -6.54 -26.32 1.07
C ASP A 47 -7.57 -25.25 0.71
N ARG A 48 -8.86 -25.55 0.94
CA ARG A 48 -10.00 -24.71 0.51
C ARG A 48 -9.88 -23.23 0.91
N TYR A 49 -9.34 -22.95 2.10
CA TYR A 49 -9.23 -21.59 2.65
C TYR A 49 -7.83 -20.98 2.46
N SER A 50 -6.92 -21.69 1.80
CA SER A 50 -5.60 -21.18 1.43
C SER A 50 -5.64 -20.49 0.08
N VAL A 51 -4.72 -19.56 -0.14
CA VAL A 51 -4.56 -18.87 -1.42
C VAL A 51 -3.09 -18.86 -1.79
N MET A 52 -2.77 -19.33 -2.99
CA MET A 52 -1.40 -19.22 -3.51
C MET A 52 -0.95 -17.76 -3.60
N THR A 53 0.25 -17.47 -3.14
CA THR A 53 0.86 -16.14 -3.19
C THR A 53 1.69 -15.95 -4.45
N SER A 54 1.85 -14.68 -4.82
CA SER A 54 2.77 -14.22 -5.85
C SER A 54 3.56 -13.05 -5.28
N VAL A 55 4.74 -13.35 -4.74
CA VAL A 55 5.66 -12.34 -4.20
C VAL A 55 5.99 -11.31 -5.29
N LYS A 56 5.98 -10.02 -4.92
CA LYS A 56 6.19 -8.91 -5.86
C LYS A 56 6.97 -7.74 -5.25
N HIS A 57 7.61 -6.87 -6.03
CA HIS A 57 7.81 -6.92 -7.48
C HIS A 57 9.27 -7.27 -7.77
N PHE A 58 9.53 -8.39 -8.42
CA PHE A 58 10.87 -8.93 -8.58
C PHE A 58 11.63 -8.24 -9.73
N ALA A 59 12.63 -7.37 -9.51
CA ALA A 59 13.23 -7.03 -8.21
C ALA A 59 13.67 -5.57 -8.05
N ALA A 60 13.84 -5.20 -6.78
CA ALA A 60 14.36 -3.92 -6.29
C ALA A 60 13.51 -2.70 -6.68
N TYR A 61 12.22 -2.91 -6.91
CA TYR A 61 11.36 -1.88 -7.49
C TYR A 61 11.24 -0.62 -6.62
N GLY A 62 11.25 -0.77 -5.30
CA GLY A 62 11.24 0.36 -4.35
C GLY A 62 12.46 1.28 -4.38
N ALA A 63 13.48 0.98 -5.21
CA ALA A 63 14.68 1.79 -5.39
C ALA A 63 14.61 2.74 -6.60
N VAL A 64 13.43 2.95 -7.21
CA VAL A 64 13.27 3.83 -8.37
C VAL A 64 13.89 5.21 -8.16
N GLU A 65 14.67 5.66 -9.16
CA GLU A 65 15.34 6.95 -9.10
C GLU A 65 14.36 8.11 -8.93
N GLY A 66 14.69 9.02 -8.02
CA GLY A 66 13.85 10.18 -7.70
C GLY A 66 12.53 9.83 -7.00
N GLY A 67 12.32 8.57 -6.60
CA GLY A 67 11.05 8.08 -6.08
C GLY A 67 9.92 8.13 -7.11
N LYS A 68 10.26 8.24 -8.40
CA LYS A 68 9.28 8.32 -9.50
C LYS A 68 8.90 6.91 -9.93
N GLU A 69 7.62 6.59 -9.88
CA GLU A 69 7.07 5.31 -10.33
C GLU A 69 7.65 4.87 -11.70
N TYR A 70 7.90 3.56 -11.86
CA TYR A 70 8.44 2.90 -13.07
C TYR A 70 9.85 3.32 -13.51
N ASN A 71 10.49 4.26 -12.81
CA ASN A 71 11.76 4.83 -13.25
C ASN A 71 12.93 3.82 -13.12
N THR A 72 14.10 4.21 -13.62
CA THR A 72 15.33 3.43 -13.55
C THR A 72 15.69 3.03 -12.12
N VAL A 73 16.21 1.82 -11.95
CA VAL A 73 16.93 1.36 -10.75
C VAL A 73 18.36 1.03 -11.13
N ASP A 74 19.32 1.63 -10.43
CA ASP A 74 20.75 1.33 -10.55
C ASP A 74 21.38 1.12 -9.16
N MET A 75 22.08 0.00 -9.00
CA MET A 75 22.83 -0.29 -7.78
C MET A 75 23.89 -1.37 -7.97
N SER A 76 24.90 -1.35 -7.10
CA SER A 76 25.92 -2.39 -7.08
C SER A 76 25.33 -3.75 -6.68
N PRO A 77 25.90 -4.87 -7.17
CA PRO A 77 25.46 -6.21 -6.78
C PRO A 77 25.49 -6.42 -5.25
N GLN A 78 26.47 -5.85 -4.54
CA GLN A 78 26.55 -5.96 -3.08
C GLN A 78 25.34 -5.35 -2.39
N ARG A 79 24.90 -4.16 -2.82
CA ARG A 79 23.68 -3.54 -2.28
C ARG A 79 22.45 -4.37 -2.65
N LEU A 80 22.36 -4.80 -3.91
CA LEU A 80 21.24 -5.61 -4.38
C LEU A 80 21.06 -6.86 -3.52
N PHE A 81 22.13 -7.66 -3.34
CA PHE A 81 22.05 -8.93 -2.61
C PHE A 81 22.00 -8.81 -1.09
N ASN A 82 22.58 -7.75 -0.50
CA ASN A 82 22.50 -7.56 0.95
C ASN A 82 21.20 -6.89 1.40
N ASP A 83 20.69 -5.93 0.62
CA ASP A 83 19.62 -5.05 1.09
C ASP A 83 18.26 -5.33 0.42
N TYR A 84 18.22 -5.63 -0.88
CA TYR A 84 16.97 -5.62 -1.65
C TYR A 84 16.47 -7.02 -2.04
N MET A 85 17.38 -7.96 -2.28
CA MET A 85 17.03 -9.34 -2.68
C MET A 85 16.52 -10.25 -1.55
N PRO A 86 16.98 -10.13 -0.29
CA PRO A 86 16.60 -11.06 0.77
C PRO A 86 15.09 -11.23 1.00
N PRO A 87 14.25 -10.17 0.93
CA PRO A 87 12.81 -10.34 1.14
C PRO A 87 12.12 -11.21 0.09
N TYR A 88 12.51 -11.10 -1.18
CA TYR A 88 11.98 -11.98 -2.22
C TYR A 88 12.39 -13.42 -1.94
N LYS A 89 13.69 -13.66 -1.64
CA LYS A 89 14.17 -15.01 -1.33
C LYS A 89 13.43 -15.61 -0.14
N ALA A 90 13.22 -14.83 0.93
CA ALA A 90 12.48 -15.28 2.11
C ALA A 90 11.03 -15.68 1.79
N GLY A 91 10.32 -14.91 0.96
CA GLY A 91 8.97 -15.25 0.52
C GLY A 91 8.91 -16.49 -0.39
N LEU A 92 9.91 -16.67 -1.25
CA LEU A 92 10.01 -17.85 -2.11
C LEU A 92 10.40 -19.11 -1.32
N ASP A 93 11.35 -19.01 -0.39
CA ASP A 93 11.74 -20.08 0.54
C ASP A 93 10.58 -20.49 1.45
N ALA A 94 9.68 -19.55 1.78
CA ALA A 94 8.44 -19.80 2.50
C ALA A 94 7.36 -20.52 1.67
N GLY A 95 7.63 -20.75 0.38
CA GLY A 95 6.83 -21.57 -0.50
C GLY A 95 5.92 -20.81 -1.45
N SER A 96 6.08 -19.49 -1.64
CA SER A 96 5.26 -18.74 -2.60
C SER A 96 5.38 -19.38 -3.99
N GLY A 97 4.25 -19.86 -4.55
CA GLY A 97 4.28 -20.60 -5.81
C GLY A 97 4.36 -19.72 -7.07
N ALA A 98 4.29 -18.40 -6.91
CA ALA A 98 4.49 -17.45 -8.00
C ALA A 98 5.41 -16.29 -7.58
N VAL A 99 5.98 -15.63 -8.59
CA VAL A 99 6.67 -14.34 -8.48
C VAL A 99 6.22 -13.43 -9.62
N MET A 100 5.81 -12.21 -9.26
CA MET A 100 5.47 -11.16 -10.22
C MET A 100 6.70 -10.29 -10.47
N VAL A 101 7.05 -10.13 -11.74
CA VAL A 101 8.25 -9.42 -12.18
C VAL A 101 7.99 -7.91 -12.21
N ALA A 102 8.98 -7.11 -11.81
CA ALA A 102 8.86 -5.66 -11.74
C ALA A 102 8.89 -4.97 -13.12
N LEU A 103 8.45 -3.72 -13.12
CA LEU A 103 8.38 -2.86 -14.32
C LEU A 103 9.66 -2.05 -14.56
N ASN A 104 10.53 -1.88 -13.56
CA ASN A 104 11.76 -1.08 -13.72
C ASN A 104 12.83 -1.79 -14.56
N SER A 105 13.77 -0.99 -15.07
CA SER A 105 15.10 -1.48 -15.42
C SER A 105 15.93 -1.64 -14.14
N LEU A 106 16.69 -2.73 -14.05
CA LEU A 106 17.70 -2.97 -13.04
C LEU A 106 19.07 -2.95 -13.73
N ASN A 107 19.88 -1.95 -13.42
CA ASN A 107 21.20 -1.73 -14.03
C ASN A 107 21.15 -1.73 -15.57
N GLY A 108 20.09 -1.12 -16.12
CA GLY A 108 19.89 -0.97 -17.57
C GLY A 108 19.06 -2.06 -18.26
N THR A 109 18.77 -3.18 -17.60
CA THR A 109 17.94 -4.26 -18.19
C THR A 109 16.56 -4.28 -17.52
N PRO A 110 15.44 -4.14 -18.26
CA PRO A 110 14.09 -4.35 -17.72
C PRO A 110 13.97 -5.73 -17.07
N ALA A 111 13.41 -5.81 -15.87
CA ALA A 111 13.30 -7.09 -15.16
C ALA A 111 12.56 -8.17 -15.98
N THR A 112 11.58 -7.75 -16.80
CA THR A 112 10.81 -8.62 -17.71
C THR A 112 11.65 -9.21 -18.86
N SER A 113 12.82 -8.65 -19.17
CA SER A 113 13.77 -9.14 -20.18
C SER A 113 15.13 -9.55 -19.60
N ASP A 114 15.24 -9.70 -18.29
CA ASP A 114 16.49 -10.00 -17.61
C ASP A 114 16.66 -11.50 -17.35
N SER A 115 17.38 -12.18 -18.24
CA SER A 115 17.69 -13.62 -18.08
C SER A 115 18.58 -13.91 -16.87
N TRP A 116 19.48 -12.99 -16.51
CA TRP A 116 20.33 -13.17 -15.33
C TRP A 116 19.48 -13.19 -14.07
N LEU A 117 18.53 -12.25 -13.95
CA LEU A 117 17.63 -12.18 -12.80
C LEU A 117 16.68 -13.39 -12.76
N LEU A 118 16.02 -13.71 -13.88
CA LEU A 118 14.92 -14.68 -13.92
C LEU A 118 15.37 -16.13 -14.08
N LYS A 119 16.57 -16.40 -14.60
CA LYS A 119 17.12 -17.75 -14.74
C LYS A 119 18.28 -17.96 -13.79
N ASP A 120 19.38 -17.24 -13.99
CA ASP A 120 20.61 -17.51 -13.24
C ASP A 120 20.42 -17.32 -11.72
N VAL A 121 19.77 -16.23 -11.30
CA VAL A 121 19.51 -15.98 -9.88
C VAL A 121 18.29 -16.78 -9.40
N LEU A 122 17.12 -16.54 -9.99
CA LEU A 122 15.87 -17.09 -9.48
C LEU A 122 15.79 -18.62 -9.60
N ARG A 123 16.19 -19.20 -10.73
CA ARG A 123 16.07 -20.65 -10.99
C ARG A 123 17.31 -21.42 -10.58
N ASP A 124 18.48 -20.99 -11.04
CA ASP A 124 19.70 -21.79 -10.89
C ASP A 124 20.30 -21.62 -9.50
N GLN A 125 20.42 -20.39 -9.00
CA GLN A 125 20.97 -20.14 -7.65
C GLN A 125 19.94 -20.40 -6.54
N TRP A 126 18.71 -19.92 -6.68
CA TRP A 126 17.69 -20.04 -5.62
C TRP A 126 16.83 -21.29 -5.73
N GLY A 127 16.87 -21.99 -6.87
CA GLY A 127 16.13 -23.24 -7.04
C GLY A 127 14.61 -23.06 -7.17
N PHE A 128 14.11 -21.85 -7.44
CA PHE A 128 12.66 -21.58 -7.48
C PHE A 128 11.97 -22.45 -8.53
N LYS A 129 10.85 -23.09 -8.17
CA LYS A 129 10.11 -24.04 -9.03
C LYS A 129 8.74 -23.56 -9.49
N GLY A 130 8.24 -22.46 -8.92
CA GLY A 130 6.93 -21.89 -9.24
C GLY A 130 6.90 -21.14 -10.57
N ILE A 131 5.92 -20.26 -10.77
CA ILE A 131 5.76 -19.48 -12.02
C ILE A 131 6.32 -18.07 -11.90
N THR A 132 6.87 -17.55 -12.99
CA THR A 132 7.10 -16.11 -13.20
C THR A 132 5.95 -15.52 -13.99
N VAL A 133 5.39 -14.42 -13.49
CA VAL A 133 4.28 -13.69 -14.12
C VAL A 133 4.76 -12.29 -14.46
N SER A 134 4.52 -11.83 -15.69
CA SER A 134 4.77 -10.43 -16.02
C SER A 134 3.86 -9.51 -15.20
N ASP A 135 4.30 -8.29 -14.91
CA ASP A 135 3.36 -7.25 -14.48
C ASP A 135 2.41 -6.87 -15.64
N HIS A 136 1.43 -6.02 -15.33
CA HIS A 136 0.38 -5.60 -16.24
C HIS A 136 0.96 -4.92 -17.50
N GLY A 137 0.94 -5.62 -18.63
CA GLY A 137 1.45 -5.12 -19.91
C GLY A 137 2.98 -5.00 -19.99
N ALA A 138 3.73 -5.55 -19.04
CA ALA A 138 5.18 -5.39 -18.95
C ALA A 138 5.93 -5.88 -20.20
N ILE A 139 5.39 -6.90 -20.90
CA ILE A 139 5.98 -7.40 -22.15
C ILE A 139 5.86 -6.36 -23.25
N LYS A 140 4.70 -5.71 -23.37
CA LYS A 140 4.50 -4.58 -24.30
C LYS A 140 5.43 -3.41 -23.97
N GLU A 141 5.74 -3.19 -22.70
CA GLU A 141 6.59 -2.08 -22.28
C GLU A 141 8.07 -2.28 -22.64
N LEU A 142 8.51 -3.50 -22.97
CA LEU A 142 9.87 -3.76 -23.48
C LEU A 142 10.22 -2.91 -24.71
N ILE A 143 9.22 -2.56 -25.53
CA ILE A 143 9.36 -1.66 -26.67
C ILE A 143 9.70 -0.24 -26.21
N LYS A 144 8.99 0.26 -25.19
CA LYS A 144 9.26 1.59 -24.61
C LYS A 144 10.61 1.64 -23.90
N HIS A 145 11.02 0.53 -23.28
CA HIS A 145 12.36 0.37 -22.71
C HIS A 145 13.46 0.26 -23.77
N GLY A 146 13.12 0.06 -25.06
CA GLY A 146 14.09 -0.09 -26.14
C GLY A 146 14.80 -1.45 -26.17
N THR A 147 14.26 -2.47 -25.51
CA THR A 147 14.83 -3.83 -25.49
C THR A 147 14.15 -4.80 -26.45
N ALA A 148 13.07 -4.37 -27.09
CA ALA A 148 12.39 -5.09 -28.15
C ALA A 148 12.02 -4.13 -29.29
N ALA A 149 12.18 -4.57 -30.54
CA ALA A 149 11.90 -3.74 -31.71
C ALA A 149 10.39 -3.56 -31.98
N ASP A 150 9.60 -4.60 -31.69
CA ASP A 150 8.18 -4.68 -32.00
C ASP A 150 7.48 -5.71 -31.08
N PRO A 151 6.15 -5.87 -31.15
CA PRO A 151 5.42 -6.84 -30.32
C PRO A 151 5.86 -8.30 -30.47
N GLU A 152 6.24 -8.74 -31.68
CA GLU A 152 6.71 -10.13 -31.89
C GLU A 152 8.06 -10.33 -31.19
N ASP A 153 8.95 -9.36 -31.34
CA ASP A 153 10.26 -9.38 -30.70
C ASP A 153 10.15 -9.31 -29.16
N ALA A 154 9.22 -8.52 -28.63
CA ALA A 154 8.96 -8.42 -27.20
C ALA A 154 8.55 -9.76 -26.59
N VAL A 155 7.68 -10.53 -27.27
CA VAL A 155 7.30 -11.88 -26.84
C VAL A 155 8.48 -12.83 -26.86
N ARG A 156 9.28 -12.79 -27.92
CA ARG A 156 10.50 -13.61 -28.03
C ARG A 156 11.46 -13.32 -26.87
N VAL A 157 11.71 -12.05 -26.58
CA VAL A 157 12.60 -11.62 -25.49
C VAL A 157 12.06 -12.06 -24.14
N ALA A 158 10.80 -11.77 -23.82
CA ALA A 158 10.21 -12.09 -22.52
C ALA A 158 10.21 -13.60 -22.24
N LEU A 159 9.75 -14.43 -23.19
CA LEU A 159 9.70 -15.89 -22.99
C LEU A 159 11.12 -16.46 -22.82
N LYS A 160 12.06 -16.04 -23.68
CA LYS A 160 13.45 -16.50 -23.58
C LYS A 160 14.14 -16.01 -22.32
N SER A 161 13.71 -14.89 -21.74
CA SER A 161 14.23 -14.39 -20.47
C SER A 161 13.68 -15.16 -19.26
N GLY A 162 12.56 -15.88 -19.43
CA GLY A 162 12.02 -16.76 -18.40
C GLY A 162 10.70 -16.28 -17.82
N ILE A 163 9.93 -15.44 -18.53
CA ILE A 163 8.54 -15.13 -18.19
C ILE A 163 7.64 -16.31 -18.60
N ASN A 164 6.85 -16.85 -17.67
CA ASN A 164 5.98 -17.99 -17.94
C ASN A 164 4.55 -17.57 -18.29
N MET A 165 4.05 -16.49 -17.71
CA MET A 165 2.68 -16.00 -17.90
C MET A 165 2.66 -14.51 -18.25
N SER A 166 1.98 -14.17 -19.33
CA SER A 166 1.72 -12.79 -19.79
C SER A 166 0.45 -12.25 -19.12
N MET A 167 0.54 -11.05 -18.56
CA MET A 167 -0.58 -10.35 -17.91
C MET A 167 -1.08 -9.18 -18.78
N SER A 168 -2.36 -9.22 -19.16
CA SER A 168 -3.15 -8.08 -19.68
C SER A 168 -2.64 -7.45 -21.00
N ASP A 169 -2.00 -8.20 -21.89
CA ASP A 169 -1.58 -7.69 -23.22
C ASP A 169 -1.94 -8.58 -24.42
N GLU A 170 -2.42 -9.81 -24.23
CA GLU A 170 -2.69 -10.81 -25.29
C GLU A 170 -1.47 -11.22 -26.14
N TYR A 171 -0.28 -10.69 -25.86
CA TYR A 171 0.88 -10.79 -26.76
C TYR A 171 1.34 -12.24 -26.93
N TYR A 172 1.38 -13.03 -25.85
CA TYR A 172 1.78 -14.45 -25.94
C TYR A 172 0.87 -15.24 -26.88
N SER A 173 -0.43 -15.18 -26.66
CA SER A 173 -1.42 -15.89 -27.49
C SER A 173 -1.34 -15.47 -28.96
N LYS A 174 -1.07 -14.18 -29.22
CA LYS A 174 -1.03 -13.62 -30.57
C LYS A 174 0.24 -13.95 -31.34
N TYR A 175 1.42 -13.85 -30.72
CA TYR A 175 2.70 -13.89 -31.43
C TYR A 175 3.49 -15.20 -31.26
N LEU A 176 3.28 -15.97 -30.19
CA LEU A 176 4.01 -17.24 -29.98
C LEU A 176 3.84 -18.25 -31.13
N PRO A 177 2.64 -18.46 -31.71
CA PRO A 177 2.49 -19.41 -32.81
C PRO A 177 3.39 -19.10 -34.02
N GLY A 178 3.53 -17.80 -34.37
CA GLY A 178 4.40 -17.35 -35.46
C GLY A 178 5.89 -17.49 -35.12
N LEU A 179 6.27 -17.18 -33.88
CA LEU A 179 7.64 -17.32 -33.38
C LEU A 179 8.12 -18.78 -33.36
N ILE A 180 7.23 -19.71 -32.99
CA ILE A 180 7.50 -21.15 -33.04
C ILE A 180 7.67 -21.61 -34.49
N LYS A 181 6.73 -21.23 -35.38
CA LYS A 181 6.77 -21.62 -36.80
C LYS A 181 8.02 -21.13 -37.51
N SER A 182 8.53 -19.95 -37.13
CA SER A 182 9.76 -19.38 -37.67
C SER A 182 11.04 -19.90 -37.02
N GLY A 183 10.95 -20.70 -35.94
CA GLY A 183 12.09 -21.23 -35.19
C GLY A 183 12.80 -20.21 -34.30
N LYS A 184 12.27 -18.97 -34.18
CA LYS A 184 12.80 -17.94 -33.29
C LYS A 184 12.56 -18.28 -31.82
N VAL A 185 11.52 -19.05 -31.53
CA VAL A 185 11.24 -19.69 -30.24
C VAL A 185 11.10 -21.20 -30.49
N THR A 186 11.56 -22.01 -29.55
CA THR A 186 11.47 -23.47 -29.62
C THR A 186 10.24 -23.99 -28.89
N MET A 187 9.74 -25.17 -29.29
CA MET A 187 8.67 -25.85 -28.54
C MET A 187 9.08 -26.15 -27.10
N ALA A 188 10.36 -26.45 -26.86
CA ALA A 188 10.86 -26.70 -25.50
C ALA A 188 10.76 -25.46 -24.59
N GLU A 189 11.01 -24.25 -25.12
CA GLU A 189 10.83 -22.99 -24.38
C GLU A 189 9.36 -22.74 -24.02
N LEU A 190 8.44 -23.08 -24.93
CA LEU A 190 7.00 -22.99 -24.67
C LEU A 190 6.53 -24.05 -23.66
N ASP A 191 6.97 -25.29 -23.83
CA ASP A 191 6.63 -26.41 -22.95
C ASP A 191 7.12 -26.17 -21.52
N ASP A 192 8.30 -25.57 -21.36
CA ASP A 192 8.83 -25.18 -20.05
C ASP A 192 7.94 -24.14 -19.36
N ALA A 193 7.58 -23.06 -20.07
CA ALA A 193 6.68 -22.03 -19.55
C ALA A 193 5.29 -22.59 -19.19
N ALA A 194 4.71 -23.41 -20.08
CA ALA A 194 3.42 -24.06 -19.84
C ALA A 194 3.48 -25.01 -18.65
N ARG A 195 4.56 -25.80 -18.52
CA ARG A 195 4.77 -26.74 -17.40
C ARG A 195 4.74 -26.03 -16.05
N HIS A 196 5.40 -24.87 -15.91
CA HIS A 196 5.35 -24.13 -14.65
C HIS A 196 3.91 -23.71 -14.29
N VAL A 197 3.13 -23.23 -15.27
CA VAL A 197 1.70 -22.88 -15.05
C VAL A 197 0.89 -24.10 -14.63
N LEU A 198 1.11 -25.25 -15.27
CA LEU A 198 0.41 -26.49 -14.95
C LEU A 198 0.82 -27.02 -13.57
N ASN A 199 2.10 -26.96 -13.20
CA ASN A 199 2.59 -27.35 -11.89
C ASN A 199 1.94 -26.53 -10.77
N VAL A 200 1.86 -25.20 -10.92
CA VAL A 200 1.20 -24.36 -9.93
C VAL A 200 -0.29 -24.69 -9.79
N LYS A 201 -1.00 -24.95 -10.90
CA LYS A 201 -2.39 -25.41 -10.84
C LYS A 201 -2.51 -26.79 -10.16
N TYR A 202 -1.53 -27.65 -10.33
CA TYR A 202 -1.45 -28.95 -9.66
C TYR A 202 -1.24 -28.79 -8.15
N ASP A 203 -0.30 -27.94 -7.73
CA ASP A 203 -0.02 -27.65 -6.32
C ASP A 203 -1.25 -27.02 -5.63
N MET A 204 -2.03 -26.21 -6.37
CA MET A 204 -3.32 -25.68 -5.92
C MET A 204 -4.46 -26.73 -5.92
N GLY A 205 -4.21 -27.97 -6.30
CA GLY A 205 -5.21 -29.05 -6.31
C GLY A 205 -6.28 -28.94 -7.39
N LEU A 206 -6.17 -27.99 -8.33
CA LEU A 206 -7.23 -27.68 -9.31
C LEU A 206 -7.44 -28.77 -10.36
N PHE A 207 -6.47 -29.67 -10.56
CA PHE A 207 -6.65 -30.86 -11.38
C PHE A 207 -7.41 -31.98 -10.66
N ASN A 208 -7.38 -31.99 -9.33
CA ASN A 208 -8.15 -32.94 -8.53
C ASN A 208 -9.59 -32.45 -8.33
N ASP A 209 -9.76 -31.17 -7.98
CA ASP A 209 -11.06 -30.53 -7.88
C ASP A 209 -10.97 -29.07 -8.36
N PRO A 210 -11.44 -28.74 -9.57
CA PRO A 210 -11.40 -27.36 -10.07
C PRO A 210 -12.37 -26.41 -9.33
N TYR A 211 -13.28 -26.94 -8.49
CA TYR A 211 -14.26 -26.18 -7.72
C TYR A 211 -13.92 -26.12 -6.22
N SER A 212 -12.73 -26.55 -5.81
CA SER A 212 -12.32 -26.68 -4.40
C SER A 212 -12.51 -25.41 -3.56
N HIS A 213 -12.30 -24.23 -4.17
CA HIS A 213 -12.46 -22.92 -3.54
C HIS A 213 -13.85 -22.28 -3.73
N LEU A 214 -14.69 -22.87 -4.59
CA LEU A 214 -16.05 -22.38 -4.87
C LEU A 214 -17.09 -23.05 -3.96
N GLY A 215 -16.78 -24.25 -3.46
CA GLY A 215 -17.69 -25.02 -2.63
C GLY A 215 -18.91 -25.56 -3.37
N PRO A 216 -19.87 -26.16 -2.65
CA PRO A 216 -21.14 -26.56 -3.25
C PRO A 216 -21.84 -25.36 -3.88
N LYS A 217 -22.48 -25.58 -5.04
CA LYS A 217 -23.15 -24.55 -5.85
C LYS A 217 -24.06 -23.60 -5.05
N GLU A 218 -24.76 -24.13 -4.05
CA GLU A 218 -25.74 -23.38 -3.25
C GLU A 218 -25.18 -22.86 -1.90
N SER A 219 -23.86 -22.95 -1.70
CA SER A 219 -23.21 -22.58 -0.42
C SER A 219 -22.70 -21.14 -0.36
N ASP A 220 -22.60 -20.45 -1.49
CA ASP A 220 -22.16 -19.04 -1.51
C ASP A 220 -23.35 -18.13 -1.16
N PRO A 221 -23.22 -17.21 -0.19
CA PRO A 221 -24.26 -16.23 0.12
C PRO A 221 -24.63 -15.38 -1.10
N VAL A 222 -25.91 -15.03 -1.21
CA VAL A 222 -26.42 -14.19 -2.32
C VAL A 222 -25.73 -12.83 -2.40
N ASP A 223 -25.40 -12.25 -1.24
CA ASP A 223 -24.68 -10.98 -1.16
C ASP A 223 -23.23 -11.22 -0.72
N THR A 224 -22.32 -11.06 -1.69
CA THR A 224 -20.87 -11.12 -1.47
C THR A 224 -20.38 -10.09 -0.45
N ASN A 225 -21.08 -8.95 -0.31
CA ASN A 225 -20.71 -7.85 0.57
C ASN A 225 -21.51 -7.84 1.89
N ALA A 226 -22.24 -8.91 2.21
CA ALA A 226 -23.01 -8.98 3.45
C ALA A 226 -22.13 -8.76 4.69
N GLU A 227 -22.62 -7.96 5.66
CA GLU A 227 -21.91 -7.68 6.92
C GLU A 227 -21.48 -8.95 7.68
N SER A 228 -22.26 -10.04 7.57
CA SER A 228 -21.95 -11.33 8.19
C SER A 228 -20.71 -12.03 7.62
N ARG A 229 -20.19 -11.57 6.48
CA ARG A 229 -18.95 -12.07 5.86
C ARG A 229 -17.71 -11.29 6.28
N LEU A 230 -17.87 -10.17 6.99
CA LEU A 230 -16.77 -9.33 7.42
C LEU A 230 -16.13 -9.85 8.71
N HIS A 231 -14.84 -9.57 8.87
CA HIS A 231 -14.02 -9.94 10.03
C HIS A 231 -13.62 -8.67 10.79
N ARG A 232 -14.63 -7.89 11.22
CA ARG A 232 -14.43 -6.56 11.82
C ARG A 232 -13.60 -6.60 13.10
N LYS A 233 -13.81 -7.62 13.94
CA LYS A 233 -13.10 -7.75 15.21
C LYS A 233 -11.59 -7.84 14.97
N GLU A 234 -11.19 -8.75 14.10
CA GLU A 234 -9.80 -8.99 13.73
C GLU A 234 -9.19 -7.76 13.03
N ALA A 235 -9.96 -7.09 12.15
CA ALA A 235 -9.52 -5.86 11.51
C ALA A 235 -9.23 -4.74 12.53
N ARG A 236 -10.09 -4.58 13.56
CA ARG A 236 -9.89 -3.60 14.63
C ARG A 236 -8.68 -3.94 15.51
N GLU A 237 -8.49 -5.22 15.84
CA GLU A 237 -7.36 -5.70 16.64
C GLU A 237 -6.02 -5.42 15.93
N VAL A 238 -5.88 -5.80 14.66
CA VAL A 238 -4.67 -5.52 13.87
C VAL A 238 -4.45 -4.03 13.67
N ALA A 239 -5.51 -3.26 13.43
CA ALA A 239 -5.40 -1.81 13.28
C ALA A 239 -4.87 -1.13 14.55
N ARG A 240 -5.28 -1.57 15.75
CA ARG A 240 -4.74 -1.03 17.03
C ARG A 240 -3.23 -1.23 17.14
N GLU A 241 -2.73 -2.39 16.72
CA GLU A 241 -1.31 -2.75 16.78
C GLU A 241 -0.43 -2.02 15.73
N SER A 242 -1.04 -1.31 14.77
CA SER A 242 -0.30 -0.59 13.73
C SER A 242 -0.11 0.92 14.02
N LEU A 243 -0.86 1.47 14.98
CA LEU A 243 -0.86 2.91 15.28
C LEU A 243 0.40 3.31 16.08
N VAL A 244 1.07 4.37 15.64
CA VAL A 244 2.32 4.85 16.24
C VAL A 244 2.10 6.19 16.91
N LEU A 245 2.35 6.26 18.22
CA LEU A 245 2.32 7.52 18.96
C LEU A 245 3.63 8.27 18.75
N LEU A 246 3.63 9.26 17.85
CA LEU A 246 4.82 10.05 17.52
C LEU A 246 5.13 11.11 18.56
N LYS A 247 4.10 11.63 19.23
CA LYS A 247 4.23 12.69 20.23
C LYS A 247 3.08 12.68 21.21
N ASN A 248 3.38 12.91 22.49
CA ASN A 248 2.38 13.21 23.52
C ASN A 248 2.97 14.16 24.57
N ARG A 249 2.66 15.46 24.48
CA ARG A 249 3.05 16.47 25.48
C ARG A 249 1.93 16.68 26.49
N LEU A 250 2.30 17.06 27.71
CA LEU A 250 1.39 17.46 28.78
C LEU A 250 0.29 16.43 29.08
N GLU A 251 0.57 15.15 28.83
CA GLU A 251 -0.41 14.06 28.99
C GLU A 251 -1.73 14.34 28.26
N THR A 252 -1.65 14.94 27.06
CA THR A 252 -2.83 15.28 26.26
C THR A 252 -3.64 14.03 25.89
N LEU A 253 -2.94 12.92 25.58
CA LEU A 253 -3.55 11.60 25.43
C LEU A 253 -3.26 10.73 26.67
N PRO A 254 -4.20 9.88 27.11
CA PRO A 254 -5.52 9.64 26.50
C PRO A 254 -6.56 10.72 26.83
N LEU A 255 -7.50 10.94 25.91
CA LEU A 255 -8.63 11.86 26.05
C LEU A 255 -9.66 11.31 27.05
N LYS A 256 -10.40 12.23 27.71
CA LYS A 256 -11.53 11.87 28.55
C LYS A 256 -12.78 11.68 27.69
N LYS A 257 -13.46 10.54 27.84
CA LYS A 257 -14.76 10.26 27.16
C LYS A 257 -15.86 11.27 27.52
N SER A 258 -15.71 12.02 28.60
CA SER A 258 -16.65 13.07 29.03
C SER A 258 -16.39 14.46 28.44
N ALA A 259 -15.33 14.64 27.65
CA ALA A 259 -14.96 15.95 27.09
C ALA A 259 -15.88 16.37 25.93
N THR A 260 -15.90 17.68 25.66
CA THR A 260 -16.36 18.20 24.36
C THR A 260 -15.19 18.19 23.39
N ILE A 261 -15.29 17.41 22.31
CA ILE A 261 -14.20 17.15 21.37
C ILE A 261 -14.58 17.76 20.01
N ALA A 262 -13.75 18.67 19.49
CA ALA A 262 -13.87 19.12 18.11
C ALA A 262 -13.08 18.19 17.20
N VAL A 263 -13.77 17.43 16.36
CA VAL A 263 -13.16 16.61 15.31
C VAL A 263 -13.16 17.43 14.02
N VAL A 264 -11.97 17.77 13.53
CA VAL A 264 -11.80 18.71 12.41
C VAL A 264 -10.90 18.10 11.34
N GLY A 265 -11.14 18.40 10.07
CA GLY A 265 -10.21 18.09 8.99
C GLY A 265 -10.85 17.26 7.86
N PRO A 266 -10.25 17.28 6.65
CA PRO A 266 -10.85 16.65 5.48
C PRO A 266 -10.97 15.13 5.57
N LEU A 267 -10.16 14.49 6.41
CA LEU A 267 -10.10 13.03 6.53
C LEU A 267 -10.94 12.49 7.70
N ALA A 268 -11.48 13.38 8.54
CA ALA A 268 -12.24 13.01 9.73
C ALA A 268 -13.45 12.11 9.41
N ASP A 269 -14.16 12.39 8.31
CA ASP A 269 -15.32 11.62 7.87
C ASP A 269 -15.12 10.93 6.50
N SER A 270 -13.86 10.64 6.13
CA SER A 270 -13.56 9.98 4.87
C SER A 270 -13.60 8.46 4.98
N LYS A 271 -14.64 7.84 4.42
CA LYS A 271 -14.76 6.38 4.29
C LYS A 271 -13.81 5.78 3.26
N ARG A 272 -13.49 6.52 2.19
CA ARG A 272 -12.62 6.05 1.10
C ARG A 272 -11.17 6.01 1.55
N ASP A 273 -10.72 7.07 2.22
CA ASP A 273 -9.30 7.22 2.56
C ASP A 273 -8.88 6.32 3.71
N VAL A 274 -9.76 6.04 4.68
CA VAL A 274 -9.41 5.15 5.82
C VAL A 274 -9.05 3.74 5.37
N MET A 275 -9.56 3.28 4.23
CA MET A 275 -9.21 1.97 3.65
C MET A 275 -7.83 1.93 2.99
N GLY A 276 -7.29 3.08 2.56
CA GLY A 276 -6.04 3.14 1.82
C GLY A 276 -6.12 2.67 0.36
N SER A 277 -4.97 2.75 -0.31
CA SER A 277 -4.77 2.22 -1.65
C SER A 277 -4.72 0.69 -1.64
N TRP A 278 -4.87 0.06 -2.81
CA TRP A 278 -4.91 -1.40 -2.94
C TRP A 278 -5.90 -2.10 -1.99
N SER A 279 -7.04 -1.46 -1.73
CA SER A 279 -8.10 -1.95 -0.84
C SER A 279 -8.89 -3.15 -1.39
N ALA A 280 -8.45 -3.74 -2.50
CA ALA A 280 -9.01 -4.91 -3.15
C ALA A 280 -10.54 -4.80 -3.35
N ALA A 281 -11.30 -5.70 -2.71
CA ALA A 281 -12.76 -5.74 -2.77
C ALA A 281 -13.44 -5.02 -1.59
N GLY A 282 -12.71 -4.20 -0.82
CA GLY A 282 -13.28 -3.45 0.28
C GLY A 282 -14.34 -2.46 -0.21
N VAL A 283 -15.43 -2.34 0.55
CA VAL A 283 -16.53 -1.40 0.25
C VAL A 283 -16.41 -0.19 1.16
N ALA A 284 -16.20 0.99 0.55
CA ALA A 284 -16.04 2.24 1.30
C ALA A 284 -17.16 2.45 2.32
N ASP A 285 -18.40 2.21 1.92
CA ASP A 285 -19.55 2.46 2.80
C ASP A 285 -19.61 1.61 4.07
N GLN A 286 -18.90 0.49 4.11
CA GLN A 286 -18.78 -0.39 5.27
C GLN A 286 -17.69 0.06 6.25
N SER A 287 -16.89 1.08 5.90
CA SER A 287 -15.78 1.55 6.72
C SER A 287 -16.21 2.55 7.80
N VAL A 288 -15.58 2.43 8.96
CA VAL A 288 -15.79 3.32 10.10
C VAL A 288 -14.79 4.48 10.02
N THR A 289 -15.32 5.69 9.81
CA THR A 289 -14.53 6.92 9.78
C THR A 289 -14.00 7.29 11.16
N VAL A 290 -12.96 8.13 11.24
CA VAL A 290 -12.41 8.60 12.52
C VAL A 290 -13.49 9.33 13.34
N LEU A 291 -14.30 10.17 12.69
CA LEU A 291 -15.44 10.85 13.30
C LEU A 291 -16.44 9.84 13.88
N THR A 292 -16.79 8.80 13.12
CA THR A 292 -17.73 7.76 13.58
C THR A 292 -17.15 6.97 14.74
N GLY A 293 -15.87 6.57 14.69
CA GLY A 293 -15.21 5.87 15.77
C GLY A 293 -15.14 6.69 17.07
N ILE A 294 -14.84 7.99 16.98
CA ILE A 294 -14.85 8.89 18.15
C ILE A 294 -16.27 9.01 18.72
N LYS A 295 -17.30 9.16 17.87
CA LYS A 295 -18.70 9.18 18.33
C LYS A 295 -19.09 7.87 19.03
N ASN A 296 -18.70 6.72 18.48
CA ASN A 296 -18.94 5.40 19.07
C ASN A 296 -18.30 5.28 20.46
N ALA A 297 -17.05 5.73 20.61
CA ALA A 297 -16.30 5.61 21.86
C ALA A 297 -16.79 6.57 22.97
N VAL A 298 -17.22 7.78 22.59
CA VAL A 298 -17.78 8.77 23.52
C VAL A 298 -19.19 8.39 23.95
N GLY A 299 -20.03 7.91 23.03
CA GLY A 299 -21.43 7.62 23.29
C GLY A 299 -22.16 8.85 23.83
N GLU A 300 -22.93 8.66 24.91
CA GLU A 300 -23.67 9.74 25.58
C GLU A 300 -22.83 10.49 26.65
N ASN A 301 -21.59 10.05 26.90
CA ASN A 301 -20.79 10.58 28.02
C ASN A 301 -20.20 11.97 27.75
N GLY A 302 -20.04 12.35 26.49
CA GLY A 302 -19.40 13.58 26.05
C GLY A 302 -20.05 14.13 24.78
N LYS A 303 -19.44 15.15 24.18
CA LYS A 303 -19.99 15.85 23.02
C LYS A 303 -18.97 15.89 21.88
N VAL A 304 -19.37 15.44 20.70
CA VAL A 304 -18.54 15.53 19.49
C VAL A 304 -19.06 16.66 18.61
N LEU A 305 -18.20 17.65 18.33
CA LEU A 305 -18.45 18.70 17.36
C LEU A 305 -17.65 18.39 16.09
N TYR A 306 -18.17 18.74 14.92
CA TYR A 306 -17.52 18.43 13.65
C TYR A 306 -17.45 19.67 12.75
N ALA A 307 -16.32 19.84 12.08
CA ALA A 307 -16.15 20.78 10.97
C ALA A 307 -15.15 20.22 9.95
N LYS A 308 -15.40 20.39 8.65
CA LYS A 308 -14.47 19.90 7.63
C LYS A 308 -13.13 20.66 7.67
N GLY A 309 -13.18 21.98 7.87
CA GLY A 309 -12.01 22.85 8.07
C GLY A 309 -11.21 23.16 6.80
N ALA A 310 -10.95 22.17 5.95
CA ALA A 310 -10.27 22.34 4.67
C ALA A 310 -10.68 21.23 3.69
N ASN A 311 -10.44 21.44 2.40
CA ASN A 311 -10.36 20.34 1.44
C ASN A 311 -9.00 19.63 1.57
N VAL A 312 -8.91 18.36 1.13
CA VAL A 312 -7.66 17.57 1.15
C VAL A 312 -6.52 18.36 0.49
N THR A 313 -6.80 19.04 -0.62
CA THR A 313 -5.90 20.00 -1.27
C THR A 313 -6.73 21.12 -1.90
N SER A 314 -6.10 22.27 -2.13
CA SER A 314 -6.67 23.37 -2.94
C SER A 314 -6.10 23.41 -4.36
N ASP A 315 -5.13 22.53 -4.68
CA ASP A 315 -4.53 22.45 -6.01
C ASP A 315 -5.46 21.70 -6.96
N LYS A 316 -5.94 22.42 -7.99
CA LYS A 316 -6.86 21.87 -8.98
C LYS A 316 -6.26 20.72 -9.79
N GLY A 317 -4.99 20.78 -10.14
CA GLY A 317 -4.32 19.72 -10.90
C GLY A 317 -4.24 18.42 -10.10
N ILE A 318 -3.99 18.52 -8.79
CA ILE A 318 -4.01 17.35 -7.90
C ILE A 318 -5.45 16.81 -7.73
N ILE A 319 -6.45 17.69 -7.63
CA ILE A 319 -7.87 17.25 -7.56
C ILE A 319 -8.26 16.52 -8.85
N ASP A 320 -7.97 17.10 -10.01
CA ASP A 320 -8.29 16.52 -11.32
C ASP A 320 -7.59 15.16 -11.49
N PHE A 321 -6.35 15.03 -11.01
CA PHE A 321 -5.62 13.74 -10.97
C PHE A 321 -6.30 12.72 -10.05
N LEU A 322 -6.62 13.10 -8.80
CA LEU A 322 -7.25 12.19 -7.84
C LEU A 322 -8.64 11.74 -8.29
N ASN A 323 -9.34 12.58 -9.05
CA ASN A 323 -10.69 12.31 -9.56
C ASN A 323 -10.71 11.81 -11.02
N GLN A 324 -9.56 11.44 -11.60
CA GLN A 324 -9.45 11.12 -13.03
C GLN A 324 -10.29 9.91 -13.45
N TYR A 325 -10.38 8.89 -12.59
CA TYR A 325 -11.05 7.62 -12.90
C TYR A 325 -12.36 7.42 -12.13
N GLU A 326 -12.45 7.97 -10.93
CA GLU A 326 -13.61 7.93 -10.04
C GLU A 326 -13.66 9.20 -9.21
N GLU A 327 -14.81 9.57 -8.62
CA GLU A 327 -14.89 10.68 -7.68
C GLU A 327 -14.30 10.27 -6.31
N ALA A 328 -12.97 10.21 -6.22
CA ALA A 328 -12.26 9.76 -5.03
C ALA A 328 -12.22 10.82 -3.91
N VAL A 329 -12.16 12.11 -4.27
CA VAL A 329 -12.14 13.23 -3.31
C VAL A 329 -13.26 14.24 -3.60
N LYS A 330 -14.05 14.54 -2.57
CA LYS A 330 -15.13 15.53 -2.63
C LYS A 330 -14.64 16.91 -2.21
N VAL A 331 -14.74 17.86 -3.14
CA VAL A 331 -14.38 19.27 -2.93
C VAL A 331 -15.57 20.01 -2.34
N ASP A 332 -15.40 20.58 -1.15
CA ASP A 332 -16.37 21.51 -0.57
C ASP A 332 -16.31 22.82 -1.35
N PRO A 333 -17.46 23.36 -1.82
CA PRO A 333 -17.49 24.56 -2.66
C PRO A 333 -17.22 25.85 -1.89
N ARG A 334 -17.26 25.84 -0.55
CA ARG A 334 -16.95 27.01 0.28
C ARG A 334 -15.49 27.42 0.09
N SER A 335 -15.21 28.70 0.31
CA SER A 335 -13.83 29.19 0.26
C SER A 335 -12.99 28.57 1.38
N PRO A 336 -11.65 28.45 1.19
CA PRO A 336 -10.75 27.98 2.24
C PRO A 336 -10.91 28.74 3.56
N GLN A 337 -11.08 30.06 3.51
CA GLN A 337 -11.22 30.88 4.71
C GLN A 337 -12.52 30.60 5.46
N GLU A 338 -13.66 30.46 4.75
CA GLU A 338 -14.94 30.14 5.38
C GLU A 338 -14.91 28.79 6.11
N MET A 339 -14.27 27.78 5.52
CA MET A 339 -14.11 26.47 6.16
C MET A 339 -13.20 26.54 7.39
N ILE A 340 -12.10 27.30 7.32
CA ILE A 340 -11.20 27.51 8.46
C ILE A 340 -11.92 28.25 9.59
N ASP A 341 -12.69 29.30 9.26
CA ASP A 341 -13.44 30.08 10.25
C ASP A 341 -14.47 29.21 10.98
N GLU A 342 -15.23 28.38 10.25
CA GLU A 342 -16.13 27.38 10.85
C GLU A 342 -15.38 26.43 11.80
N ALA A 343 -14.25 25.89 11.36
CA ALA A 343 -13.44 24.99 12.19
C ALA A 343 -12.89 25.67 13.45
N VAL A 344 -12.46 26.92 13.37
CA VAL A 344 -12.00 27.71 14.51
C VAL A 344 -13.14 27.98 15.49
N GLN A 345 -14.35 28.28 15.02
CA GLN A 345 -15.52 28.46 15.90
C GLN A 345 -15.89 27.16 16.61
N THR A 346 -15.84 26.03 15.89
CA THR A 346 -16.04 24.70 16.45
C THR A 346 -14.99 24.38 17.52
N ALA A 347 -13.71 24.66 17.25
CA ALA A 347 -12.62 24.45 18.19
C ALA A 347 -12.78 25.28 19.48
N LYS A 348 -13.18 26.54 19.37
CA LYS A 348 -13.41 27.42 20.54
C LYS A 348 -14.47 26.87 21.51
N GLN A 349 -15.45 26.14 21.00
CA GLN A 349 -16.52 25.50 21.77
C GLN A 349 -16.14 24.13 22.37
N SER A 350 -14.91 23.66 22.13
CA SER A 350 -14.43 22.35 22.60
C SER A 350 -13.40 22.47 23.71
N ASP A 351 -13.19 21.37 24.43
CA ASP A 351 -12.12 21.22 25.42
C ASP A 351 -10.80 20.82 24.73
N VAL A 352 -10.89 20.06 23.63
CA VAL A 352 -9.76 19.54 22.87
C VAL A 352 -10.12 19.45 21.38
N VAL A 353 -9.13 19.70 20.52
CA VAL A 353 -9.25 19.56 19.07
C VAL A 353 -8.52 18.31 18.61
N VAL A 354 -9.23 17.45 17.87
CA VAL A 354 -8.67 16.32 17.13
C VAL A 354 -8.70 16.68 15.64
N ALA A 355 -7.55 17.04 15.09
CA ALA A 355 -7.41 17.35 13.68
C ALA A 355 -6.99 16.10 12.90
N VAL A 356 -7.86 15.61 12.03
CA VAL A 356 -7.65 14.42 11.18
C VAL A 356 -7.18 14.89 9.80
N VAL A 357 -5.88 14.76 9.56
CA VAL A 357 -5.16 15.42 8.47
C VAL A 357 -4.14 14.48 7.82
N GLY A 358 -3.69 14.81 6.62
CA GLY A 358 -2.72 14.00 5.87
C GLY A 358 -3.07 13.87 4.39
N GLU A 359 -2.99 12.67 3.87
CA GLU A 359 -3.13 12.34 2.45
C GLU A 359 -4.48 11.67 2.15
N ALA A 360 -5.05 11.95 0.97
CA ALA A 360 -6.02 11.04 0.40
C ALA A 360 -5.30 9.77 -0.09
N GLN A 361 -5.98 8.63 -0.10
CA GLN A 361 -5.36 7.35 -0.47
C GLN A 361 -4.73 7.37 -1.87
N GLY A 362 -5.34 8.11 -2.81
CA GLY A 362 -4.84 8.26 -4.19
C GLY A 362 -3.54 9.05 -4.29
N MET A 363 -3.10 9.74 -3.23
CA MET A 363 -1.78 10.39 -3.18
C MET A 363 -0.66 9.39 -2.88
N ALA A 364 -0.97 8.20 -2.35
CA ALA A 364 -0.03 7.14 -1.99
C ALA A 364 -0.46 5.80 -2.62
N HIS A 365 -0.58 5.83 -3.94
CA HIS A 365 -0.95 4.72 -4.81
C HIS A 365 0.14 4.58 -5.91
N GLU A 366 0.10 3.48 -6.65
CA GLU A 366 0.77 3.35 -7.93
C GLU A 366 0.61 4.62 -8.81
N ALA A 367 1.74 5.06 -9.39
CA ALA A 367 1.89 6.28 -10.20
C ALA A 367 1.72 7.61 -9.44
N SER A 368 1.47 7.58 -8.13
CA SER A 368 1.26 8.77 -7.29
C SER A 368 2.52 9.16 -6.52
N SER A 369 3.65 9.33 -7.23
CA SER A 369 4.87 9.86 -6.62
C SER A 369 4.71 11.34 -6.25
N ARG A 370 5.22 11.75 -5.08
CA ARG A 370 5.17 13.14 -4.60
C ARG A 370 6.54 13.78 -4.54
N THR A 371 6.65 15.02 -5.00
CA THR A 371 7.87 15.84 -4.86
C THR A 371 7.94 16.56 -3.51
N ASP A 372 6.78 16.83 -2.92
CA ASP A 372 6.61 17.39 -1.58
C ASP A 372 5.94 16.35 -0.69
N ILE A 373 6.62 15.93 0.38
CA ILE A 373 6.16 14.94 1.36
C ILE A 373 5.62 15.60 2.65
N THR A 374 5.27 16.88 2.61
CA THR A 374 4.55 17.54 3.72
C THR A 374 3.04 17.27 3.64
N ILE A 375 2.33 17.56 4.74
CA ILE A 375 0.87 17.64 4.74
C ILE A 375 0.44 18.70 3.69
N PRO A 376 -0.62 18.47 2.88
CA PRO A 376 -1.08 19.47 1.91
C PRO A 376 -1.31 20.85 2.53
N GLN A 377 -0.95 21.90 1.79
CA GLN A 377 -0.93 23.28 2.32
C GLN A 377 -2.28 23.74 2.89
N SER A 378 -3.39 23.37 2.26
CA SER A 378 -4.76 23.68 2.74
C SER A 378 -5.00 23.20 4.17
N GLN A 379 -4.45 22.04 4.52
CA GLN A 379 -4.59 21.44 5.85
C GLN A 379 -3.57 22.03 6.84
N ARG A 380 -2.40 22.46 6.37
CA ARG A 380 -1.41 23.15 7.22
C ARG A 380 -1.89 24.53 7.65
N ASP A 381 -2.59 25.24 6.77
CA ASP A 381 -3.22 26.52 7.09
C ASP A 381 -4.31 26.32 8.17
N LEU A 382 -5.10 25.25 8.04
CA LEU A 382 -6.06 24.83 9.07
C LEU A 382 -5.37 24.50 10.40
N ILE A 383 -4.29 23.71 10.41
CA ILE A 383 -3.53 23.37 11.64
C ILE A 383 -3.02 24.64 12.33
N ALA A 384 -2.47 25.59 11.56
CA ALA A 384 -1.99 26.86 12.10
C ALA A 384 -3.12 27.68 12.75
N ALA A 385 -4.28 27.75 12.09
CA ALA A 385 -5.46 28.44 12.62
C ALA A 385 -6.01 27.76 13.89
N LEU A 386 -6.08 26.43 13.92
CA LEU A 386 -6.48 25.65 15.09
C LEU A 386 -5.51 25.86 16.26
N LYS A 387 -4.19 25.85 16.01
CA LYS A 387 -3.20 26.10 17.07
C LYS A 387 -3.34 27.50 17.67
N ALA A 388 -3.67 28.50 16.86
CA ALA A 388 -3.88 29.88 17.32
C ALA A 388 -5.08 30.02 18.29
N THR A 389 -5.97 29.04 18.38
CA THR A 389 -7.06 29.03 19.38
C THR A 389 -6.57 28.79 20.81
N GLY A 390 -5.37 28.25 20.99
CA GLY A 390 -4.81 27.87 22.30
C GLY A 390 -5.43 26.61 22.92
N LYS A 391 -6.35 25.92 22.20
CA LYS A 391 -6.89 24.63 22.64
C LYS A 391 -5.84 23.52 22.47
N PRO A 392 -5.84 22.49 23.34
CA PRO A 392 -5.03 21.30 23.12
C PRO A 392 -5.31 20.71 21.73
N LEU A 393 -4.25 20.50 20.95
CA LEU A 393 -4.33 20.07 19.56
C LEU A 393 -3.70 18.68 19.39
N VAL A 394 -4.54 17.69 19.10
CA VAL A 394 -4.14 16.34 18.72
C VAL A 394 -4.19 16.23 17.20
N LEU A 395 -3.08 15.85 16.57
CA LEU A 395 -3.07 15.48 15.16
C LEU A 395 -3.24 13.97 15.03
N VAL A 396 -4.25 13.55 14.27
CA VAL A 396 -4.43 12.18 13.79
C VAL A 396 -4.03 12.18 12.33
N LEU A 397 -2.92 11.51 12.02
CA LEU A 397 -2.33 11.50 10.69
C LEU A 397 -2.80 10.27 9.91
N MET A 398 -3.30 10.50 8.70
CA MET A 398 -3.57 9.42 7.75
C MET A 398 -2.73 9.63 6.50
N ASN A 399 -1.84 8.68 6.20
CA ASN A 399 -0.89 8.76 5.08
C ASN A 399 -0.36 7.39 4.67
N GLY A 400 0.03 7.25 3.41
CA GLY A 400 0.59 5.99 2.88
C GLY A 400 2.11 5.99 2.80
N ARG A 401 2.76 7.06 3.28
CA ARG A 401 4.22 7.24 3.24
C ARG A 401 4.69 8.02 4.48
N PRO A 402 6.00 8.03 4.79
CA PRO A 402 6.56 8.99 5.73
C PRO A 402 6.32 10.44 5.29
N LEU A 403 5.88 11.28 6.23
CA LEU A 403 5.69 12.71 6.01
C LEU A 403 6.75 13.56 6.71
N ALA A 404 7.09 14.71 6.12
CA ALA A 404 7.90 15.74 6.76
C ALA A 404 7.03 16.60 7.69
N LEU A 405 7.16 16.40 9.01
CA LEU A 405 6.27 16.95 10.04
C LEU A 405 6.94 18.01 10.93
N VAL A 406 7.86 18.80 10.40
CA VAL A 406 8.70 19.73 11.20
C VAL A 406 7.88 20.82 11.90
N LYS A 407 6.90 21.43 11.21
CA LYS A 407 6.07 22.49 11.82
C LYS A 407 5.00 21.90 12.72
N GLU A 408 4.45 20.78 12.29
CA GLU A 408 3.40 20.03 12.94
C GLU A 408 3.87 19.49 14.30
N ASP A 409 5.12 19.01 14.39
CA ASP A 409 5.79 18.68 15.66
C ASP A 409 5.95 19.89 16.58
N GLN A 410 6.07 21.12 16.07
CA GLN A 410 6.15 22.30 16.94
C GLN A 410 4.76 22.75 17.42
N GLN A 411 3.73 22.58 16.60
CA GLN A 411 2.38 23.08 16.83
C GLN A 411 1.51 22.12 17.64
N ALA A 412 1.55 20.83 17.35
CA ALA A 412 0.69 19.82 17.98
C ALA A 412 1.08 19.58 19.45
N ASP A 413 0.11 19.22 20.27
CA ASP A 413 0.36 18.75 21.64
C ASP A 413 0.51 17.22 21.67
N ALA A 414 -0.24 16.50 20.82
CA ALA A 414 -0.02 15.08 20.53
C ALA A 414 -0.13 14.78 19.03
N ILE A 415 0.57 13.74 18.57
CA ILE A 415 0.56 13.26 17.17
C ILE A 415 0.44 11.75 17.18
N LEU A 416 -0.63 11.23 16.58
CA LEU A 416 -0.88 9.82 16.37
C LEU A 416 -0.81 9.52 14.86
N GLU A 417 0.15 8.71 14.45
CA GLU A 417 0.26 8.15 13.11
C GLU A 417 -0.66 6.93 12.99
N THR A 418 -1.55 6.95 12.00
CA THR A 418 -2.59 5.93 11.83
C THR A 418 -2.53 5.23 10.47
N TRP A 419 -1.64 5.68 9.58
CA TRP A 419 -1.54 5.21 8.21
C TRP A 419 -2.92 5.29 7.53
N PHE A 420 -3.30 4.24 6.79
CA PHE A 420 -4.69 3.97 6.46
C PHE A 420 -5.12 2.69 7.19
N ALA A 421 -5.85 2.84 8.29
CA ALA A 421 -6.11 1.77 9.26
C ALA A 421 -7.23 0.78 8.87
N GLY A 422 -7.73 0.82 7.63
CA GLY A 422 -8.70 -0.14 7.10
C GLY A 422 -10.14 0.09 7.55
N THR A 423 -10.99 -0.91 7.31
CA THR A 423 -12.45 -0.83 7.51
C THR A 423 -12.87 -0.49 8.94
N GLU A 424 -12.10 -0.90 9.95
CA GLU A 424 -12.35 -0.59 11.36
C GLU A 424 -11.43 0.50 11.92
N GLY A 425 -10.74 1.21 11.04
CA GLY A 425 -9.71 2.18 11.40
C GLY A 425 -10.21 3.24 12.38
N GLY A 426 -11.39 3.82 12.14
CA GLY A 426 -11.96 4.82 13.05
C GLY A 426 -12.17 4.30 14.48
N ASN A 427 -12.64 3.06 14.63
CA ASN A 427 -12.84 2.43 15.94
C ASN A 427 -11.48 2.15 16.64
N ALA A 428 -10.49 1.63 15.90
CA ALA A 428 -9.15 1.37 16.43
C ALA A 428 -8.43 2.67 16.86
N ILE A 429 -8.56 3.73 16.06
CA ILE A 429 -8.02 5.05 16.38
C ILE A 429 -8.66 5.59 17.65
N ALA A 430 -9.99 5.47 17.79
CA ALA A 430 -10.68 5.89 19.00
C ALA A 430 -10.21 5.11 20.24
N ASP A 431 -9.96 3.80 20.12
CA ASP A 431 -9.44 3.01 21.25
C ASP A 431 -8.11 3.56 21.79
N VAL A 432 -7.21 3.99 20.91
CA VAL A 432 -5.94 4.62 21.31
C VAL A 432 -6.17 6.01 21.87
N LEU A 433 -6.98 6.83 21.20
CA LEU A 433 -7.25 8.21 21.64
C LEU A 433 -7.84 8.26 23.04
N PHE A 434 -8.68 7.30 23.42
CA PHE A 434 -9.33 7.23 24.73
C PHE A 434 -8.65 6.28 25.74
N GLY A 435 -7.54 5.65 25.36
CA GLY A 435 -6.75 4.78 26.24
C GLY A 435 -7.38 3.41 26.51
N ASP A 436 -8.38 2.99 25.71
CA ASP A 436 -8.88 1.61 25.70
C ASP A 436 -7.82 0.64 25.14
N TYR A 437 -6.83 1.17 24.39
CA TYR A 437 -5.61 0.48 23.97
C TYR A 437 -4.38 1.38 24.14
N ASN A 438 -3.27 0.82 24.62
CA ASN A 438 -2.00 1.54 24.75
C ASN A 438 -1.12 1.28 23.51
N PRO A 439 -0.82 2.30 22.67
CA PRO A 439 -0.10 2.10 21.42
C PRO A 439 1.32 1.56 21.65
N SER A 440 1.67 0.49 20.92
CA SER A 440 2.95 -0.23 21.05
C SER A 440 3.80 -0.23 19.77
N ALA A 441 3.24 0.25 18.66
CA ALA A 441 3.94 0.24 17.37
C ALA A 441 5.05 1.29 17.31
N SER A 442 6.07 1.02 16.49
CA SER A 442 7.18 1.92 16.19
C SER A 442 7.33 2.13 14.68
N CYS A 443 7.87 3.27 14.26
CA CYS A 443 8.08 3.57 12.84
C CYS A 443 9.03 2.56 12.18
N ARG A 444 8.64 2.07 10.99
CA ARG A 444 9.44 1.14 10.15
C ARG A 444 10.27 1.85 9.08
N CYS A 445 10.13 3.17 8.99
CA CYS A 445 10.90 4.08 8.15
C CYS A 445 11.17 5.38 8.94
N PRO A 446 12.35 6.00 8.84
CA PRO A 446 12.69 7.20 9.59
C PRO A 446 11.79 8.38 9.24
N SER A 447 11.19 9.00 10.25
CA SER A 447 10.33 10.17 10.11
C SER A 447 11.11 11.50 10.02
N ARG A 448 12.44 11.49 10.13
CA ARG A 448 13.28 12.70 10.04
C ARG A 448 13.74 12.98 8.63
N VAL A 449 12.80 13.22 7.73
CA VAL A 449 13.10 13.74 6.39
C VAL A 449 13.00 15.26 6.43
N LEU A 450 14.14 15.94 6.53
CA LEU A 450 14.22 17.38 6.22
C LEU A 450 14.09 17.54 4.70
N SER A 451 13.29 18.49 4.24
CA SER A 451 13.16 18.78 2.81
C SER A 451 14.57 19.00 2.20
N GLY A 452 14.91 18.20 1.19
CA GLY A 452 16.23 18.20 0.54
C GLY A 452 17.17 17.04 0.91
N ARG A 453 16.85 16.18 1.88
CA ARG A 453 17.58 14.92 2.12
C ARG A 453 16.70 13.72 1.78
N SER A 454 16.91 13.12 0.61
CA SER A 454 16.22 11.87 0.20
C SER A 454 16.74 10.61 0.89
N ARG A 455 17.71 10.74 1.81
CA ARG A 455 18.20 9.66 2.67
C ARG A 455 18.22 10.13 4.12
N CYS A 456 17.48 9.44 4.97
CA CYS A 456 17.54 9.64 6.41
C CYS A 456 18.72 8.89 7.02
N THR A 457 19.42 9.55 7.94
CA THR A 457 20.37 8.92 8.85
C THR A 457 19.62 8.51 10.12
N THR A 458 19.62 7.22 10.45
CA THR A 458 19.30 6.71 11.79
C THR A 458 20.23 7.37 12.80
N ALA A 459 19.69 8.14 13.74
CA ALA A 459 20.36 8.44 14.99
C ALA A 459 19.65 7.62 16.07
N ILE A 460 20.40 6.67 16.62
CA ILE A 460 20.07 5.87 17.81
C ILE A 460 19.80 6.81 18.98
#